data_AF-A0AAN9I7S8-F1
#
_entry.id   AF-A0AAN9I7S8-F1
#
_cell.length_a   1.000
_cell.length_b   1.000
_cell.length_c   1.000
_cell.angle_alpha   90.00
_cell.angle_beta   90.00
_cell.angle_gamma   90.00
#
_symmetry.space_group_name_H-M   'P 1'
#
loop_
_entity.id
_entity.type
_entity.pdbx_description
1 polymer ?
#
loop_
_entity_poly.entity_id
_entity_poly.type
_entity_poly.pdbx_seq_one_letter_code
_entity_poly.pdbx_strand_id
1 'polypeptide(L)'
;MGKGIVQQESLKVAGKRSRLWFHEDIVQVLSRNKGSENIEMIFLQFPFSEETREVKWNGDGFEKMENLKILIIKNGHFSRGPTHLPNSLRVLEWNGYPSQYLPFDFCPESLAIFNLSHGQFSSDALTDFSLKPGFTCVKVLRFDKCPNVTHIPDVSSLINLEELSFRRCDNLSTIHESVWSLDNLKILDAEYCHKLRSFLSLMLPSL
;
A
#
# COMPACT_ATOMS: atom_id res chain seq x y z
N MET A 1 -11.46 21.51 -8.19
CA MET A 1 -12.13 22.44 -7.24
C MET A 1 -12.19 21.75 -5.88
N GLY A 2 -11.56 22.27 -4.82
CA GLY A 2 -11.54 21.61 -3.50
C GLY A 2 -10.31 21.93 -2.63
N LYS A 3 -9.13 22.12 -3.23
CA LYS A 3 -7.89 22.42 -2.49
C LYS A 3 -7.96 23.73 -1.68
N GLY A 4 -8.63 24.76 -2.20
CA GLY A 4 -8.80 26.04 -1.50
C GLY A 4 -9.78 25.99 -0.33
N ILE A 5 -10.79 25.12 -0.37
CA ILE A 5 -11.79 24.98 0.70
C ILE A 5 -11.14 24.33 1.94
N VAL A 6 -10.28 23.33 1.72
CA VAL A 6 -9.58 22.63 2.81
C VAL A 6 -8.54 23.52 3.52
N GLN A 7 -7.90 24.45 2.80
CA GLN A 7 -7.02 25.43 3.46
C GLN A 7 -7.78 26.31 4.46
N GLN A 8 -9.08 26.57 4.23
CA GLN A 8 -9.91 27.37 5.13
C GLN A 8 -10.32 26.62 6.42
N GLU A 9 -10.29 25.28 6.43
CA GLU A 9 -10.58 24.47 7.63
C GLU A 9 -9.57 24.75 8.76
N SER A 10 -8.30 24.97 8.40
CA SER A 10 -7.30 25.50 9.32
C SER A 10 -6.22 26.25 8.57
N LEU A 11 -6.27 27.58 8.64
CA LEU A 11 -5.31 28.44 7.95
C LEU A 11 -3.87 28.27 8.48
N LYS A 12 -3.70 27.91 9.75
CA LYS A 12 -2.39 27.87 10.42
C LYS A 12 -1.89 26.48 10.82
N VAL A 13 -2.77 25.50 11.01
CA VAL A 13 -2.39 24.19 11.54
C VAL A 13 -2.81 23.10 10.57
N ALA A 14 -1.88 22.71 9.68
CA ALA A 14 -2.14 21.70 8.66
C ALA A 14 -2.73 20.41 9.26
N GLY A 15 -2.18 19.93 10.38
CA GLY A 15 -2.63 18.70 11.04
C GLY A 15 -4.08 18.67 11.56
N LYS A 16 -4.80 19.81 11.55
CA LYS A 16 -6.22 19.88 11.92
C LYS A 16 -7.18 19.85 10.73
N ARG A 17 -6.66 19.87 9.50
CA ARG A 17 -7.45 19.84 8.26
C ARG A 17 -7.92 18.42 7.96
N SER A 18 -9.02 18.29 7.25
CA SER A 18 -9.55 17.02 6.79
C SER A 18 -8.73 16.40 5.66
N ARG A 19 -8.00 17.21 4.89
CA ARG A 19 -7.16 16.73 3.78
C ARG A 19 -5.83 17.45 3.71
N LEU A 20 -4.78 16.70 3.39
CA LEU A 20 -3.44 17.23 3.16
C LEU A 20 -2.99 16.96 1.73
N TRP A 21 -2.53 18.02 1.05
CA TRP A 21 -2.13 17.98 -0.37
C TRP A 21 -0.75 18.58 -0.65
N PHE A 22 -0.27 19.45 0.23
CA PHE A 22 1.00 20.16 0.07
C PHE A 22 2.09 19.32 0.75
N HIS A 23 3.16 19.00 0.02
CA HIS A 23 4.16 18.06 0.51
C HIS A 23 4.89 18.61 1.74
N GLU A 24 5.12 19.93 1.83
CA GLU A 24 5.75 20.54 3.01
C GLU A 24 4.89 20.37 4.26
N ASP A 25 3.59 20.64 4.15
CA ASP A 25 2.63 20.45 5.24
C ASP A 25 2.57 18.98 5.66
N ILE A 26 2.50 18.05 4.70
CA ILE A 26 2.44 16.61 4.97
C ILE A 26 3.72 16.15 5.67
N VAL A 27 4.89 16.49 5.13
CA VAL A 27 6.19 16.13 5.72
C VAL A 27 6.30 16.69 7.12
N GLN A 28 5.91 17.94 7.35
CA GLN A 28 5.93 18.53 8.68
C GLN A 28 4.98 17.82 9.65
N VAL A 29 3.76 17.49 9.21
CA VAL A 29 2.76 16.79 10.02
C VAL A 29 3.24 15.39 10.40
N LEU A 30 3.72 14.62 9.43
CA LEU A 30 4.20 13.24 9.63
C LEU A 30 5.50 13.21 10.45
N SER A 31 6.46 14.09 10.17
CA SER A 31 7.77 14.07 10.86
C SER A 31 7.70 14.59 12.29
N ARG A 32 6.64 15.32 12.66
CA ARG A 32 6.45 15.90 14.00
C ARG A 32 5.28 15.27 14.77
N ASN A 33 4.67 14.21 14.24
CA ASN A 33 3.51 13.52 14.81
C ASN A 33 2.38 14.50 15.18
N LYS A 34 2.08 15.41 14.26
CA LYS A 34 1.05 16.47 14.41
C LYS A 34 -0.25 16.14 13.70
N GLY A 35 -0.45 14.90 13.28
CA GLY A 35 -1.73 14.43 12.78
C GLY A 35 -2.82 14.50 13.83
N SER A 36 -4.07 14.56 13.38
CA SER A 36 -5.25 14.43 14.23
C SER A 36 -6.31 13.58 13.55
N GLU A 37 -7.33 13.21 14.32
CA GLU A 37 -8.49 12.43 13.92
C GLU A 37 -9.33 13.13 12.84
N ASN A 38 -9.09 14.42 12.57
CA ASN A 38 -9.78 15.14 11.50
C ASN A 38 -9.31 14.69 10.11
N ILE A 39 -8.04 14.25 9.99
CA ILE A 39 -7.43 13.96 8.70
C ILE A 39 -8.04 12.69 8.12
N GLU A 40 -8.77 12.84 7.03
CA GLU A 40 -9.38 11.73 6.28
C GLU A 40 -8.60 11.36 5.02
N MET A 41 -7.78 12.29 4.50
CA MET A 41 -7.05 12.08 3.24
C MET A 41 -5.67 12.71 3.27
N ILE A 42 -4.67 11.92 2.87
CA ILE A 42 -3.31 12.39 2.58
C ILE A 42 -2.97 12.02 1.15
N PHE A 43 -2.62 13.03 0.36
CA PHE A 43 -2.05 12.86 -0.97
C PHE A 43 -0.69 13.54 -1.02
N LEU A 44 0.38 12.76 -0.90
CA LEU A 44 1.76 13.20 -0.99
C LEU A 44 2.30 12.89 -2.37
N GLN A 45 2.75 13.92 -3.08
CA GLN A 45 3.42 13.80 -4.37
C GLN A 45 4.59 14.77 -4.39
N PHE A 46 5.82 14.25 -4.42
CA PHE A 46 6.98 15.11 -4.65
C PHE A 46 7.17 15.40 -6.15
N PRO A 47 7.63 16.61 -6.50
CA PRO A 47 8.05 16.92 -7.87
C PRO A 47 9.23 16.05 -8.28
N PHE A 48 9.25 15.57 -9.52
CA PHE A 48 10.38 14.76 -10.06
C PHE A 48 11.72 15.51 -10.12
N SER A 49 11.71 16.84 -9.97
CA SER A 49 12.87 17.72 -10.04
C SER A 49 13.60 17.93 -8.72
N GLU A 50 13.02 17.50 -7.59
CA GLU A 50 13.74 17.51 -6.31
C GLU A 50 14.47 16.17 -6.18
N GLU A 51 15.80 16.20 -6.10
CA GLU A 51 16.60 15.06 -5.61
C GLU A 51 15.86 14.49 -4.41
N THR A 52 15.43 13.22 -4.47
CA THR A 52 14.41 12.65 -3.58
C THR A 52 14.84 12.80 -2.12
N ARG A 53 14.44 13.90 -1.50
CA ARG A 53 14.80 14.22 -0.12
C ARG A 53 14.16 13.16 0.74
N GLU A 54 14.99 12.44 1.48
CA GLU A 54 14.51 11.49 2.45
C GLU A 54 13.65 12.22 3.49
N VAL A 55 12.40 11.77 3.64
CA VAL A 55 11.50 12.18 4.71
C VAL A 55 11.97 11.48 5.99
N LYS A 56 12.71 12.23 6.81
CA LYS A 56 13.18 11.79 8.12
C LYS A 56 12.05 11.85 9.13
N TRP A 57 11.60 10.67 9.57
CA TRP A 57 10.53 10.52 10.55
C TRP A 57 10.75 9.28 11.42
N ASN A 58 9.96 9.16 12.49
CA ASN A 58 10.05 8.04 13.43
C ASN A 58 9.11 6.87 13.11
N GLY A 59 8.15 7.05 12.19
CA GLY A 59 7.15 6.05 11.81
C GLY A 59 5.79 6.22 12.49
N ASP A 60 5.68 7.05 13.52
CA ASP A 60 4.46 7.21 14.33
C ASP A 60 3.52 8.30 13.78
N GLY A 61 3.83 8.86 12.61
CA GLY A 61 3.12 10.01 12.06
C GLY A 61 1.62 9.80 11.87
N PHE A 62 1.16 8.55 11.76
CA PHE A 62 -0.24 8.19 11.57
C PHE A 62 -1.01 7.81 12.84
N GLU A 63 -0.34 7.69 13.99
CA GLU A 63 -0.91 7.15 15.24
C GLU A 63 -2.24 7.83 15.66
N LYS A 64 -2.36 9.14 15.42
CA LYS A 64 -3.53 9.94 15.79
C LYS A 64 -4.57 10.11 14.68
N MET A 65 -4.33 9.53 13.50
CA MET A 65 -5.17 9.76 12.31
C MET A 65 -6.20 8.65 12.13
N GLU A 66 -6.98 8.39 13.19
CA GLU A 66 -7.92 7.24 13.25
C GLU A 66 -8.98 7.25 12.15
N ASN A 67 -9.30 8.40 11.54
CA ASN A 67 -10.28 8.53 10.46
C ASN A 67 -9.66 8.61 9.05
N LEU A 68 -8.36 8.34 8.90
CA LEU A 68 -7.67 8.37 7.62
C LEU A 68 -8.18 7.27 6.67
N LYS A 69 -8.94 7.67 5.65
CA LYS A 69 -9.54 6.76 4.66
C LYS A 69 -8.68 6.58 3.41
N ILE A 70 -7.90 7.59 3.04
CA ILE A 70 -7.11 7.59 1.79
C ILE A 70 -5.69 8.05 2.10
N LEU A 71 -4.73 7.14 1.89
CA LEU A 71 -3.31 7.44 1.91
C LEU A 71 -2.73 7.15 0.54
N ILE A 72 -2.28 8.21 -0.15
CA ILE A 72 -1.60 8.12 -1.44
C ILE A 72 -0.26 8.81 -1.31
N ILE A 73 0.83 8.05 -1.42
CA ILE A 73 2.20 8.53 -1.41
C ILE A 73 2.84 8.15 -2.75
N LYS A 74 3.13 9.17 -3.55
CA LYS A 74 3.81 9.09 -4.83
C LYS A 74 5.16 9.78 -4.70
N ASN A 75 6.24 9.08 -5.04
CA ASN A 75 7.60 9.60 -5.05
C ASN A 75 8.10 10.13 -3.68
N GLY A 76 7.80 9.45 -2.57
CA GLY A 76 8.30 9.83 -1.24
C GLY A 76 9.24 8.79 -0.66
N HIS A 77 10.52 9.13 -0.50
CA HIS A 77 11.50 8.26 0.15
C HIS A 77 11.47 8.50 1.66
N PHE A 78 10.96 7.55 2.46
CA PHE A 78 10.88 7.69 3.91
C PHE A 78 12.03 6.92 4.57
N SER A 79 12.60 7.47 5.64
CA SER A 79 13.77 6.88 6.32
C SER A 79 13.50 5.53 7.01
N ARG A 80 12.23 5.15 7.15
CA ARG A 80 11.75 3.87 7.73
C ARG A 80 10.26 3.67 7.49
N GLY A 81 9.79 2.44 7.73
CA GLY A 81 8.37 2.06 7.76
C GLY A 81 7.54 2.78 8.83
N PRO A 82 6.22 2.87 8.61
CA PRO A 82 5.30 3.24 9.67
C PRO A 82 5.32 2.19 10.79
N THR A 83 5.17 2.64 12.03
CA THR A 83 4.95 1.78 13.20
C THR A 83 3.47 1.45 13.39
N HIS A 84 2.58 2.31 12.86
CA HIS A 84 1.13 2.17 12.88
C HIS A 84 0.54 2.64 11.54
N LEU A 85 -0.53 1.96 11.10
CA LEU A 85 -1.36 2.38 9.97
C LEU A 85 -2.84 2.38 10.40
N PRO A 86 -3.62 3.42 10.07
CA PRO A 86 -5.02 3.49 10.51
C PRO A 86 -5.90 2.41 9.88
N ASN A 87 -6.65 1.67 10.69
CA ASN A 87 -7.55 0.61 10.23
C ASN A 87 -8.79 1.14 9.47
N SER A 88 -9.02 2.45 9.48
CA SER A 88 -10.06 3.11 8.68
C SER A 88 -9.70 3.26 7.19
N LEU A 89 -8.48 2.91 6.80
CA LEU A 89 -8.00 3.00 5.42
C LEU A 89 -8.88 2.19 4.46
N ARG A 90 -9.27 2.87 3.37
CA ARG A 90 -9.98 2.30 2.22
C ARG A 90 -9.11 2.24 0.97
N VAL A 91 -8.13 3.14 0.90
CA VAL A 91 -7.13 3.22 -0.16
C VAL A 91 -5.76 3.43 0.47
N LEU A 92 -4.85 2.48 0.22
CA LEU A 92 -3.45 2.58 0.55
C LEU A 92 -2.63 2.43 -0.73
N GLU A 93 -2.14 3.54 -1.27
CA GLU A 93 -1.14 3.56 -2.33
C GLU A 93 0.14 4.17 -1.78
N TRP A 94 1.20 3.37 -1.66
CA TRP A 94 2.49 3.86 -1.17
C TRP A 94 3.61 3.38 -2.08
N ASN A 95 3.92 4.18 -3.09
CA ASN A 95 5.01 3.91 -4.00
C ASN A 95 6.35 4.03 -3.25
N GLY A 96 7.17 2.99 -3.29
CA GLY A 96 8.43 2.98 -2.55
C GLY A 96 8.23 2.75 -1.05
N TYR A 97 7.21 1.97 -0.65
CA TYR A 97 6.99 1.60 0.74
C TYR A 97 8.29 1.09 1.39
N PRO A 98 8.75 1.71 2.50
CA PRO A 98 10.13 1.56 2.96
C PRO A 98 10.38 0.34 3.87
N SER A 99 9.34 -0.48 4.13
CA SER A 99 9.44 -1.65 5.02
C SER A 99 9.09 -2.94 4.28
N GLN A 100 9.62 -4.05 4.77
CA GLN A 100 9.25 -5.38 4.29
C GLN A 100 7.88 -5.82 4.82
N TYR A 101 7.48 -5.31 5.99
CA TYR A 101 6.26 -5.70 6.71
C TYR A 101 5.31 -4.51 6.92
N LEU A 102 4.02 -4.81 7.06
CA LEU A 102 3.03 -3.88 7.61
C LEU A 102 3.16 -3.83 9.14
N PRO A 103 2.65 -2.76 9.79
CA PRO A 103 2.43 -2.77 11.23
C PRO A 103 1.64 -4.00 11.68
N PHE A 104 2.00 -4.58 12.82
CA PHE A 104 1.40 -5.82 13.31
C PHE A 104 -0.11 -5.68 13.58
N ASP A 105 -0.51 -4.52 14.08
CA ASP A 105 -1.88 -4.12 14.45
C ASP A 105 -2.75 -3.65 13.27
N PHE A 106 -2.19 -3.63 12.05
CA PHE A 106 -2.91 -3.22 10.86
C PHE A 106 -3.85 -4.32 10.37
N CYS A 107 -5.15 -4.08 10.53
CA CYS A 107 -6.27 -4.95 10.19
C CYS A 107 -7.44 -4.12 9.61
N PRO A 108 -7.34 -3.68 8.34
CA PRO A 108 -8.23 -2.67 7.79
C PRO A 108 -9.47 -3.25 7.10
N GLU A 109 -10.55 -3.47 7.85
CA GLU A 109 -11.78 -4.15 7.39
C GLU A 109 -12.47 -3.52 6.16
N SER A 110 -12.11 -2.30 5.77
CA SER A 110 -12.69 -1.58 4.62
C SER A 110 -11.68 -1.28 3.50
N LEU A 111 -10.48 -1.87 3.53
CA LEU A 111 -9.45 -1.62 2.52
C LEU A 111 -9.85 -2.23 1.18
N ALA A 112 -10.05 -1.39 0.15
CA ALA A 112 -10.43 -1.82 -1.19
C ALA A 112 -9.25 -1.79 -2.17
N ILE A 113 -8.36 -0.80 -2.05
CA ILE A 113 -7.18 -0.65 -2.90
C ILE A 113 -5.93 -0.73 -2.02
N PHE A 114 -5.06 -1.68 -2.34
CA PHE A 114 -3.80 -1.90 -1.66
C PHE A 114 -2.65 -2.01 -2.66
N ASN A 115 -1.79 -1.00 -2.69
CA ASN A 115 -0.71 -0.88 -3.65
C ASN A 115 0.58 -0.43 -2.96
N LEU A 116 1.55 -1.33 -2.83
CA LEU A 116 2.89 -1.05 -2.28
C LEU A 116 3.99 -1.20 -3.35
N SER A 117 3.64 -0.99 -4.62
CA SER A 117 4.56 -1.14 -5.74
C SER A 117 5.83 -0.30 -5.56
N HIS A 118 6.94 -0.78 -6.11
CA HIS A 118 8.29 -0.23 -5.96
C HIS A 118 8.84 -0.23 -4.52
N GLY A 119 8.11 -0.84 -3.58
CA GLY A 119 8.49 -0.90 -2.17
C GLY A 119 9.38 -2.08 -1.83
N GLN A 120 9.68 -2.20 -0.53
CA GLN A 120 10.47 -3.29 0.04
C GLN A 120 9.61 -4.48 0.50
N PHE A 121 8.28 -4.46 0.27
CA PHE A 121 7.35 -5.47 0.75
C PHE A 121 7.77 -6.89 0.31
N SER A 122 7.72 -7.86 1.22
CA SER A 122 8.23 -9.22 0.99
C SER A 122 7.11 -10.27 0.88
N SER A 123 7.43 -11.44 0.32
CA SER A 123 6.51 -12.59 0.29
C SER A 123 6.11 -13.10 1.68
N ASP A 124 7.03 -13.03 2.65
CA ASP A 124 6.75 -13.44 4.03
C ASP A 124 5.71 -12.51 4.67
N ALA A 125 5.80 -11.22 4.38
CA ALA A 125 4.80 -10.25 4.80
C ALA A 125 3.46 -10.43 4.06
N LEU A 126 3.48 -10.84 2.78
CA LEU A 126 2.26 -11.25 2.06
C LEU A 126 1.59 -12.44 2.74
N THR A 127 2.37 -13.42 3.22
CA THR A 127 1.84 -14.60 3.92
C THR A 127 1.17 -14.19 5.24
N ASP A 128 1.80 -13.33 6.05
CA ASP A 128 1.18 -12.82 7.28
C ASP A 128 -0.10 -12.02 7.00
N PHE A 129 -0.08 -11.20 5.95
CA PHE A 129 -1.24 -10.41 5.51
C PHE A 129 -2.41 -11.27 5.03
N SER A 130 -2.16 -12.31 4.22
CA SER A 130 -3.23 -13.12 3.65
C SER A 130 -3.95 -13.99 4.69
N LEU A 131 -3.32 -14.23 5.85
CA LEU A 131 -3.93 -14.92 6.98
C LEU A 131 -4.83 -14.00 7.84
N LYS A 132 -4.77 -12.67 7.67
CA LYS A 132 -5.52 -11.73 8.51
C LYS A 132 -6.93 -11.47 7.95
N PRO A 133 -7.99 -11.55 8.78
CA PRO A 133 -9.38 -11.37 8.32
C PRO A 133 -9.69 -9.94 7.83
N GLY A 134 -8.89 -8.96 8.25
CA GLY A 134 -9.10 -7.55 7.91
C GLY A 134 -9.02 -7.24 6.40
N PHE A 135 -8.46 -8.12 5.58
CA PHE A 135 -8.19 -7.82 4.16
C PHE A 135 -9.22 -8.41 3.19
N THR A 136 -10.32 -8.97 3.70
CA THR A 136 -11.37 -9.57 2.88
C THR A 136 -12.04 -8.60 1.90
N CYS A 137 -12.02 -7.28 2.16
CA CYS A 137 -12.57 -6.26 1.27
C CYS A 137 -11.63 -5.82 0.13
N VAL A 138 -10.39 -6.32 0.08
CA VAL A 138 -9.41 -5.92 -0.94
C VAL A 138 -9.88 -6.37 -2.32
N LYS A 139 -9.99 -5.40 -3.24
CA LYS A 139 -10.36 -5.61 -4.64
C LYS A 139 -9.18 -5.46 -5.58
N VAL A 140 -8.24 -4.57 -5.25
CA VAL A 140 -7.05 -4.30 -6.05
C VAL A 140 -5.83 -4.48 -5.18
N LEU A 141 -4.95 -5.39 -5.59
CA LEU A 141 -3.71 -5.71 -4.89
C LEU A 141 -2.53 -5.60 -5.85
N ARG A 142 -1.62 -4.65 -5.61
CA ARG A 142 -0.46 -4.41 -6.48
C ARG A 142 0.86 -4.35 -5.71
N PHE A 143 1.82 -5.14 -6.16
CA PHE A 143 3.19 -5.20 -5.66
C PHE A 143 4.20 -5.15 -6.82
N ASP A 144 3.93 -4.34 -7.84
CA ASP A 144 4.79 -4.25 -9.01
C ASP A 144 6.20 -3.77 -8.61
N LYS A 145 7.24 -4.33 -9.22
CA LYS A 145 8.64 -3.95 -9.00
C LYS A 145 9.08 -4.05 -7.53
N CYS A 146 8.55 -5.01 -6.78
CA CYS A 146 8.99 -5.30 -5.42
C CYS A 146 10.10 -6.37 -5.44
N PRO A 147 11.36 -6.04 -5.12
CA PRO A 147 12.48 -6.96 -5.24
C PRO A 147 12.44 -8.11 -4.23
N ASN A 148 11.72 -7.96 -3.12
CA ASN A 148 11.61 -8.96 -2.05
C ASN A 148 10.41 -9.89 -2.23
N VAL A 149 9.62 -9.73 -3.30
CA VAL A 149 8.55 -10.65 -3.68
C VAL A 149 9.16 -11.77 -4.52
N THR A 150 9.36 -12.92 -3.88
CA THR A 150 9.94 -14.15 -4.40
C THR A 150 8.92 -15.23 -4.74
N HIS A 151 7.75 -15.18 -4.10
CA HIS A 151 6.62 -16.07 -4.32
C HIS A 151 5.31 -15.36 -3.97
N ILE A 152 4.19 -15.77 -4.56
CA ILE A 152 2.85 -15.40 -4.09
C ILE A 152 2.33 -16.53 -3.20
N PRO A 153 1.96 -16.26 -1.93
CA PRO A 153 1.49 -17.28 -0.99
C PRO A 153 0.02 -17.64 -1.23
N ASP A 154 -0.57 -18.44 -0.34
CA ASP A 154 -2.01 -18.69 -0.36
C ASP A 154 -2.78 -17.37 -0.17
N VAL A 155 -3.64 -17.05 -1.15
CA VAL A 155 -4.51 -15.86 -1.18
C VAL A 155 -6.01 -16.23 -1.18
N SER A 156 -6.37 -17.45 -0.81
CA SER A 156 -7.76 -17.94 -0.80
C SER A 156 -8.72 -17.08 0.03
N SER A 157 -8.20 -16.37 1.05
CA SER A 157 -8.96 -15.43 1.89
C SER A 157 -9.36 -14.13 1.17
N LEU A 158 -8.71 -13.78 0.06
CA LEU A 158 -8.96 -12.55 -0.71
C LEU A 158 -10.13 -12.74 -1.68
N ILE A 159 -11.28 -13.17 -1.15
CA ILE A 159 -12.46 -13.58 -1.91
C ILE A 159 -13.05 -12.48 -2.81
N ASN A 160 -12.80 -11.21 -2.50
CA ASN A 160 -13.28 -10.06 -3.27
C ASN A 160 -12.24 -9.50 -4.26
N LEU A 161 -11.08 -10.17 -4.40
CA LEU A 161 -9.99 -9.68 -5.24
C LEU A 161 -10.39 -9.70 -6.72
N GLU A 162 -10.36 -8.53 -7.35
CA GLU A 162 -10.67 -8.33 -8.76
C GLU A 162 -9.40 -8.14 -9.61
N GLU A 163 -8.33 -7.60 -9.02
CA GLU A 163 -7.05 -7.36 -9.68
C GLU A 163 -5.87 -7.73 -8.78
N LEU A 164 -4.96 -8.55 -9.31
CA LEU A 164 -3.68 -8.89 -8.70
C LEU A 164 -2.54 -8.55 -9.68
N SER A 165 -1.61 -7.68 -9.28
CA SER A 165 -0.48 -7.27 -10.10
C SER A 165 0.84 -7.40 -9.34
N PHE A 166 1.84 -7.99 -10.00
CA PHE A 166 3.21 -8.11 -9.52
C PHE A 166 4.20 -7.99 -10.68
N ARG A 167 3.92 -7.06 -11.60
CA ARG A 167 4.74 -6.80 -12.79
C ARG A 167 6.17 -6.50 -12.39
N ARG A 168 7.13 -7.00 -13.18
CA ARG A 168 8.57 -6.72 -13.00
C ARG A 168 9.07 -7.06 -11.60
N CYS A 169 8.49 -8.05 -10.94
CA CYS A 169 9.07 -8.66 -9.75
C CYS A 169 10.12 -9.67 -10.19
N ASP A 170 11.36 -9.21 -10.38
CA ASP A 170 12.45 -10.00 -10.99
C ASP A 170 12.82 -11.25 -10.18
N ASN A 171 12.53 -11.27 -8.87
CA ASN A 171 12.80 -12.40 -7.99
C ASN A 171 11.62 -13.37 -7.85
N LEU A 172 10.45 -13.04 -8.39
CA LEU A 172 9.27 -13.87 -8.30
C LEU A 172 9.47 -15.16 -9.11
N SER A 173 9.30 -16.30 -8.45
CA SER A 173 9.59 -17.62 -9.02
C SER A 173 8.42 -18.60 -8.97
N THR A 174 7.50 -18.43 -8.02
CA THR A 174 6.34 -19.31 -7.82
C THR A 174 5.09 -18.51 -7.46
N ILE A 175 3.93 -19.06 -7.80
CA ILE A 175 2.61 -18.52 -7.45
C ILE A 175 1.81 -19.68 -6.87
N HIS A 176 1.20 -19.49 -5.70
CA HIS A 176 0.33 -20.49 -5.10
C HIS A 176 -0.93 -20.73 -5.94
N GLU A 177 -1.41 -21.99 -5.98
CA GLU A 177 -2.54 -22.40 -6.81
C GLU A 177 -3.87 -21.72 -6.46
N SER A 178 -4.01 -21.21 -5.23
CA SER A 178 -5.23 -20.52 -4.82
C SER A 178 -5.50 -19.23 -5.59
N VAL A 179 -4.50 -18.65 -6.26
CA VAL A 179 -4.72 -17.53 -7.20
C VAL A 179 -5.68 -17.94 -8.33
N TRP A 180 -5.62 -19.20 -8.78
CA TRP A 180 -6.48 -19.73 -9.85
C TRP A 180 -7.90 -20.02 -9.39
N SER A 181 -8.11 -20.12 -8.09
CA SER A 181 -9.41 -20.42 -7.47
C SER A 181 -10.17 -19.16 -7.04
N LEU A 182 -9.68 -17.96 -7.37
CA LEU A 182 -10.34 -16.70 -7.02
C LEU A 182 -11.45 -16.37 -8.01
N ASP A 183 -12.70 -16.58 -7.62
CA ASP A 183 -13.89 -16.39 -8.48
C ASP A 183 -14.06 -14.97 -9.04
N ASN A 184 -13.62 -13.95 -8.30
CA ASN A 184 -13.78 -12.55 -8.68
C ASN A 184 -12.58 -11.98 -9.45
N LEU A 185 -11.50 -12.73 -9.61
CA LEU A 185 -10.27 -12.23 -10.22
C LEU A 185 -10.45 -12.02 -11.72
N LYS A 186 -10.36 -10.76 -12.16
CA LYS A 186 -10.52 -10.34 -13.56
C LYS A 186 -9.19 -10.04 -14.22
N ILE A 187 -8.22 -9.55 -13.44
CA ILE A 187 -6.91 -9.14 -13.93
C ILE A 187 -5.86 -9.83 -13.07
N LEU A 188 -5.01 -10.61 -13.73
CA LEU A 188 -3.76 -11.07 -13.16
C LEU A 188 -2.61 -10.57 -14.04
N ASP A 189 -1.70 -9.81 -13.45
CA ASP A 189 -0.58 -9.26 -14.18
C ASP A 189 0.78 -9.65 -13.61
N ALA A 190 1.47 -10.47 -14.39
CA ALA A 190 2.79 -11.03 -14.12
C ALA A 190 3.82 -10.58 -15.17
N GLU A 191 3.53 -9.53 -15.94
CA GLU A 191 4.39 -9.09 -17.03
C GLU A 191 5.81 -8.81 -16.53
N TYR A 192 6.80 -9.28 -17.32
CA TYR A 192 8.23 -9.10 -17.04
C TYR A 192 8.72 -9.73 -15.72
N CYS A 193 8.06 -10.75 -15.19
CA CYS A 193 8.59 -11.58 -14.10
C CYS A 193 9.51 -12.67 -14.64
N HIS A 194 10.80 -12.34 -14.82
CA HIS A 194 11.74 -13.19 -15.57
C HIS A 194 12.08 -14.54 -14.92
N LYS A 195 11.97 -14.67 -13.58
CA LYS A 195 12.23 -15.92 -12.85
C LYS A 195 11.00 -16.80 -12.68
N LEU A 196 9.82 -16.30 -13.03
CA LEU A 196 8.58 -17.05 -12.90
C LEU A 196 8.62 -18.17 -13.94
N ARG A 197 8.76 -19.42 -13.47
CA ARG A 197 8.72 -20.59 -14.36
C ARG A 197 7.35 -20.63 -15.02
N SER A 198 7.33 -20.86 -16.33
CA SER A 198 6.18 -20.62 -17.21
C SER A 198 4.86 -21.11 -16.61
N PHE A 199 3.83 -20.24 -16.67
CA PHE A 199 2.43 -20.48 -16.30
C PHE A 199 1.82 -21.81 -16.80
N LEU A 200 2.42 -22.43 -17.82
CA LEU A 200 1.88 -23.57 -18.57
C LEU A 200 1.80 -24.90 -17.81
N SER A 201 2.47 -25.07 -16.65
CA SER A 201 2.35 -26.33 -15.88
C SER A 201 1.19 -26.36 -14.89
N LEU A 202 0.54 -25.22 -14.61
CA LEU A 202 -0.51 -25.09 -13.58
C LEU A 202 -1.93 -25.12 -14.17
N MET A 203 -2.06 -25.09 -15.51
CA MET A 203 -3.34 -25.04 -16.24
C MET A 203 -3.78 -26.40 -16.80
N LEU A 204 -3.03 -27.48 -16.59
CA LEU A 204 -3.45 -28.82 -16.99
C LEU A 204 -4.17 -29.47 -15.81
N PRO A 205 -5.49 -29.74 -15.91
CA PRO A 205 -6.07 -30.78 -15.09
C PRO A 205 -5.33 -32.06 -15.44
N SER A 206 -4.86 -32.78 -14.41
CA SER A 206 -4.40 -34.16 -14.55
C SER A 206 -5.45 -34.93 -15.36
N LEU A 207 -5.07 -35.38 -16.56
CA LEU A 207 -5.92 -36.20 -17.43
C LEU A 207 -6.19 -37.58 -16.82
#